data_AF-A0A7Y5YRV7-F1
#
_entry.id   AF-A0A7Y5YRV7-F1
#
_cell.length_a   1.000
_cell.length_b   1.000
_cell.length_c   1.000
_cell.angle_alpha   90.00
_cell.angle_beta   90.00
_cell.angle_gamma   90.00
#
_symmetry.space_group_name_H-M   'P 1'
#
loop_
_entity.id
_entity.type
_entity.pdbx_description
1 polymer ?
#
loop_
_entity_poly.entity_id
_entity_poly.type
_entity_poly.pdbx_seq_one_letter_code
_entity_poly.pdbx_strand_id
1 'polypeptide(L)'
;MKTLHPDPPYEKPLPPPGNRYMAMTGNCSDMPTFFIDTHVPLDILMDAANYRIRAVVEVLENLSMRGSIECESFILSDFALLCAIPLRDGCDVLDVIGRRLRARPSQ
;
A
#
# COMPACT_ATOMS: atom_id res chain seq x y z
N MET A 1 -10.67 35.25 17.24
CA MET A 1 -10.17 33.86 17.25
C MET A 1 -11.34 32.95 16.94
N LYS A 2 -11.30 32.14 15.87
CA LYS A 2 -12.35 31.15 15.62
C LYS A 2 -12.12 29.97 16.57
N THR A 3 -13.12 29.63 17.37
CA THR A 3 -13.11 28.47 18.26
C THR A 3 -13.04 27.22 17.40
N LEU A 4 -11.92 26.49 17.46
CA LEU A 4 -11.79 25.17 16.85
C LEU A 4 -12.56 24.18 17.71
N HIS A 5 -13.60 23.56 17.14
CA HIS A 5 -14.18 22.36 17.74
C HIS A 5 -13.35 21.16 17.29
N PRO A 6 -12.73 20.41 18.22
CA PRO A 6 -12.01 19.19 17.87
C PRO A 6 -13.00 18.11 17.43
N ASP A 7 -12.56 17.26 16.51
CA ASP A 7 -13.32 16.09 16.08
C ASP A 7 -13.58 15.13 17.25
N PRO A 8 -14.70 14.40 17.24
CA PRO A 8 -14.97 13.38 18.25
C PRO A 8 -13.90 12.26 18.23
N PRO A 9 -13.69 11.56 19.37
CA PRO A 9 -12.76 10.44 19.42
C PRO A 9 -13.08 9.38 18.36
N TYR A 10 -12.05 8.87 17.69
CA TYR A 10 -12.23 7.86 16.65
C TYR A 10 -12.73 6.54 17.23
N GLU A 11 -13.82 6.02 16.66
CA GLU A 11 -14.29 4.66 16.90
C GLU A 11 -13.93 3.78 15.71
N LYS A 12 -13.12 2.74 15.95
CA LYS A 12 -12.70 1.79 14.92
C LYS A 12 -13.92 1.02 14.40
N PRO A 13 -14.28 1.16 13.10
CA PRO A 13 -15.37 0.37 12.54
C PRO A 13 -14.98 -1.12 12.60
N LEU A 14 -15.84 -1.94 13.21
CA LEU A 14 -15.75 -3.38 13.03
C LEU A 14 -16.00 -3.66 11.55
N PRO A 15 -15.07 -4.30 10.81
CA PRO A 15 -15.30 -4.58 9.39
C PRO A 15 -16.54 -5.48 9.29
N PRO A 16 -17.61 -5.05 8.59
CA PRO A 16 -18.74 -5.90 8.34
C PRO A 16 -18.28 -7.14 7.56
N PRO A 17 -18.90 -8.32 7.75
CA PRO A 17 -18.68 -9.43 6.84
C PRO A 17 -19.00 -8.99 5.40
N GLY A 18 -18.01 -9.05 4.50
CA GLY A 18 -18.15 -8.59 3.11
C GLY A 18 -17.76 -7.13 2.84
N ASN A 19 -16.93 -6.50 3.68
CA ASN A 19 -16.51 -5.12 3.47
C ASN A 19 -15.79 -4.93 2.11
N ARG A 20 -16.34 -4.07 1.24
CA ARG A 20 -15.79 -3.75 -0.08
C ARG A 20 -14.36 -3.20 0.01
N TYR A 21 -14.08 -2.43 1.06
CA TYR A 21 -12.79 -1.78 1.26
C TYR A 21 -11.93 -2.54 2.27
N MET A 22 -10.71 -2.88 1.87
CA MET A 22 -9.68 -3.45 2.73
C MET A 22 -8.66 -2.37 3.09
N ALA A 23 -8.40 -2.15 4.37
CA ALA A 23 -7.35 -1.22 4.80
C ALA A 23 -5.97 -1.74 4.37
N MET A 24 -5.11 -0.82 3.91
CA MET A 24 -3.72 -1.13 3.59
C MET A 24 -2.89 -1.30 4.87
N THR A 25 -1.85 -2.13 4.83
CA THR A 25 -0.95 -2.38 5.95
C THR A 25 0.09 -1.26 6.12
N GLY A 26 0.21 -0.36 5.13
CA GLY A 26 1.08 0.82 5.15
C GLY A 26 0.51 2.06 5.86
N ASN A 27 -0.69 2.00 6.46
CA ASN A 27 -1.28 3.13 7.16
C ASN A 27 -0.40 3.57 8.35
N CYS A 28 -0.22 4.88 8.55
CA CYS A 28 0.60 5.47 9.61
C CYS A 28 -0.15 5.66 10.95
N SER A 29 -1.42 5.25 11.01
CA SER A 29 -2.31 5.44 12.15
C SER A 29 -3.19 4.21 12.34
N ASP A 30 -3.67 4.01 13.56
CA ASP A 30 -4.68 2.99 13.90
C ASP A 30 -6.02 3.24 13.20
N MET A 31 -6.26 4.48 12.75
CA MET A 31 -7.34 4.86 11.85
C MET A 31 -6.85 4.79 10.40
N PRO A 32 -7.18 3.73 9.64
CA PRO A 32 -6.75 3.62 8.26
C PRO A 32 -7.39 4.71 7.41
N THR A 33 -6.58 5.35 6.57
CA THR A 33 -7.00 6.38 5.61
C THR A 33 -6.88 5.87 4.17
N PHE A 34 -6.01 4.89 3.94
CA PHE A 34 -5.81 4.25 2.63
C PHE A 34 -6.43 2.86 2.59
N PHE A 35 -7.20 2.62 1.52
CA PHE A 35 -7.98 1.41 1.32
C PHE A 35 -7.87 0.90 -0.12
N ILE A 36 -8.00 -0.41 -0.26
CA ILE A 36 -8.15 -1.12 -1.53
C ILE A 36 -9.62 -1.48 -1.71
N ASP A 37 -10.21 -1.07 -2.83
CA ASP A 37 -11.51 -1.58 -3.26
C ASP A 37 -11.35 -3.00 -3.80
N THR A 38 -11.77 -3.99 -3.00
CA THR A 38 -11.61 -5.41 -3.31
C THR A 38 -12.51 -5.90 -4.44
N HIS A 39 -13.51 -5.10 -4.85
CA HIS A 39 -14.52 -5.49 -5.83
C HIS A 39 -14.20 -5.04 -7.26
N VAL A 40 -13.19 -4.18 -7.47
CA VAL A 40 -12.78 -3.77 -8.82
C VAL A 40 -12.30 -4.98 -9.64
N PRO A 41 -12.30 -4.92 -10.98
CA PRO A 41 -11.85 -6.04 -11.81
C PRO A 41 -10.41 -6.51 -11.49
N LEU A 42 -10.12 -7.80 -11.68
CA LEU A 42 -8.82 -8.39 -11.30
C LEU A 42 -7.64 -7.81 -12.10
N ASP A 43 -7.86 -7.51 -13.37
CA ASP A 43 -6.93 -6.80 -14.24
C ASP A 43 -6.60 -5.41 -13.71
N ILE A 44 -7.60 -4.66 -13.23
CA ILE A 44 -7.38 -3.34 -12.62
C ILE A 44 -6.58 -3.45 -11.31
N LEU A 45 -6.85 -4.46 -10.48
CA LEU A 45 -6.01 -4.74 -9.30
C LEU A 45 -4.58 -5.10 -9.72
N MET A 46 -4.43 -5.93 -10.75
CA MET A 46 -3.12 -6.35 -11.25
C MET A 46 -2.32 -5.16 -11.78
N ASP A 47 -2.93 -4.28 -12.56
CA ASP A 47 -2.30 -3.06 -13.06
C ASP A 47 -1.88 -2.14 -11.92
N ALA A 48 -2.72 -1.99 -10.89
CA ALA A 48 -2.41 -1.19 -9.71
C ALA A 48 -1.24 -1.73 -8.88
N ALA A 49 -1.14 -3.07 -8.74
CA ALA A 49 -0.01 -3.73 -8.09
C ALA A 49 1.27 -3.58 -8.93
N ASN A 50 1.18 -3.86 -10.23
CA ASN A 50 2.30 -3.78 -11.17
C ASN A 50 2.88 -2.39 -11.23
N TYR A 51 2.05 -1.34 -11.34
CA TYR A 51 2.51 0.04 -11.40
C TYR A 51 3.41 0.40 -10.20
N ARG A 52 2.99 0.04 -8.99
CA ARG A 52 3.74 0.33 -7.76
C ARG A 52 5.03 -0.47 -7.65
N ILE A 53 4.95 -1.78 -7.89
CA ILE A 53 6.12 -2.67 -7.76
C ILE A 53 7.15 -2.30 -8.81
N ARG A 54 6.73 -2.06 -10.06
CA ARG A 54 7.65 -1.68 -11.14
C ARG A 54 8.33 -0.34 -10.91
N ALA A 55 7.62 0.65 -10.39
CA ALA A 55 8.24 1.93 -10.02
C ALA A 55 9.38 1.75 -9.02
N VAL A 56 9.21 0.88 -8.02
CA VAL A 56 10.28 0.55 -7.05
C VAL A 56 11.41 -0.23 -7.72
N VAL A 57 11.08 -1.22 -8.56
CA VAL A 57 12.08 -2.01 -9.30
C VAL A 57 12.96 -1.11 -10.14
N GLU A 58 12.39 -0.21 -10.95
CA GLU A 58 13.17 0.70 -11.81
C GLU A 58 14.12 1.56 -10.97
N VAL A 59 13.67 2.04 -9.82
CA VAL A 59 14.51 2.83 -8.90
C VAL A 59 15.65 1.99 -8.32
N LEU A 60 15.36 0.79 -7.83
CA LEU A 60 16.37 -0.09 -7.21
C LEU A 60 17.36 -0.64 -8.24
N GLU A 61 16.91 -0.95 -9.46
CA GLU A 61 17.78 -1.35 -10.57
C GLU A 61 18.76 -0.23 -10.91
N ASN A 62 18.27 1.00 -11.06
CA ASN A 62 19.12 2.16 -11.31
C ASN A 62 20.16 2.40 -10.21
N LEU A 63 19.81 2.15 -8.95
CA LEU A 63 20.76 2.23 -7.83
C LEU A 63 21.77 1.09 -7.86
N SER A 64 21.34 -0.13 -8.17
CA SER A 64 22.21 -1.31 -8.22
C SER A 64 23.28 -1.20 -9.32
N MET A 65 23.01 -0.45 -10.39
CA MET A 65 23.96 -0.15 -11.46
C MET A 65 25.02 0.88 -11.06
N ARG A 66 24.83 1.62 -9.94
CA ARG A 66 25.83 2.58 -9.44
C ARG A 66 26.81 1.86 -8.51
N GLY A 67 28.10 1.94 -8.83
CA GLY A 67 29.17 1.29 -8.05
C GLY A 67 29.38 1.87 -6.64
N SER A 68 28.90 3.09 -6.38
CA SER A 68 28.84 3.69 -5.05
C SER A 68 27.66 4.67 -4.99
N ILE A 69 27.09 4.83 -3.78
CA ILE A 69 26.10 5.86 -3.47
C ILE A 69 26.73 6.75 -2.40
N GLU A 70 27.19 7.93 -2.80
CA GLU A 70 27.68 8.95 -1.86
C GLU A 70 26.47 9.69 -1.29
N CYS A 71 26.12 9.36 -0.05
CA CYS A 71 24.87 9.76 0.56
C CYS A 71 25.00 9.72 2.09
N GLU A 72 24.45 10.72 2.79
CA GLU A 72 24.33 10.67 4.25
C GLU A 72 23.37 9.54 4.66
N SER A 73 23.63 8.88 5.79
CA SER A 73 22.90 7.68 6.19
C SER A 73 21.40 7.90 6.39
N PHE A 74 20.98 9.10 6.83
CA PHE A 74 19.56 9.43 6.98
C PHE A 74 18.84 9.52 5.63
N ILE A 75 19.51 10.04 4.60
CA ILE A 75 18.95 10.13 3.24
C ILE A 75 18.73 8.71 2.69
N LEU A 76 19.65 7.78 2.96
CA LEU A 76 19.48 6.38 2.55
C LEU A 76 18.30 5.70 3.29
N SER A 77 18.12 6.00 4.57
CA SER A 77 16.98 5.50 5.35
C SER A 77 15.65 6.04 4.83
N ASP A 78 15.56 7.36 4.58
CA ASP A 78 14.36 7.99 4.02
C ASP A 78 14.03 7.45 2.63
N PHE A 79 15.07 7.21 1.83
CA PHE A 79 14.92 6.61 0.52
C PHE A 79 14.44 5.15 0.57
N ALA A 80 14.98 4.35 1.50
CA ALA A 80 14.51 2.99 1.73
C ALA A 80 13.04 2.98 2.17
N LEU A 81 12.64 3.90 3.05
CA LEU A 81 11.26 4.07 3.46
C LEU A 81 10.36 4.47 2.28
N LEU A 82 10.83 5.39 1.44
CA LEU A 82 10.15 5.81 0.20
C LEU A 82 9.92 4.63 -0.76
N CYS A 83 10.84 3.66 -0.83
CA CYS A 83 10.66 2.43 -1.62
C CYS A 83 9.75 1.42 -0.91
N ALA A 84 9.83 1.31 0.41
CA ALA A 84 9.08 0.33 1.18
C ALA A 84 7.57 0.55 1.16
N ILE A 85 7.11 1.81 1.13
CA ILE A 85 5.68 2.16 1.07
C ILE A 85 5.02 1.60 -0.21
N PRO A 86 5.41 2.00 -1.44
CA PRO A 86 4.80 1.49 -2.67
C PRO A 86 5.00 -0.03 -2.85
N LEU A 87 6.11 -0.61 -2.36
CA LEU A 87 6.29 -2.06 -2.39
C LEU A 87 5.26 -2.78 -1.50
N ARG A 88 5.05 -2.30 -0.28
CA ARG A 88 4.03 -2.83 0.64
C ARG A 88 2.63 -2.66 0.06
N ASP A 89 2.33 -1.49 -0.49
CA ASP A 89 1.07 -1.21 -1.15
C ASP A 89 0.80 -2.18 -2.30
N GLY A 90 1.81 -2.46 -3.12
CA GLY A 90 1.72 -3.46 -4.18
C GLY A 90 1.43 -4.87 -3.65
N CYS A 91 2.12 -5.27 -2.57
CA CYS A 91 1.89 -6.55 -1.90
C CYS A 91 0.49 -6.68 -1.31
N ASP A 92 -0.07 -5.62 -0.70
CA ASP A 92 -1.45 -5.63 -0.19
C ASP A 92 -2.46 -5.89 -1.33
N VAL A 93 -2.25 -5.28 -2.50
CA VAL A 93 -3.09 -5.50 -3.68
C VAL A 93 -2.93 -6.93 -4.21
N LEU A 94 -1.71 -7.46 -4.27
CA LEU A 94 -1.46 -8.86 -4.65
C LEU A 94 -2.13 -9.85 -3.69
N ASP A 95 -2.22 -9.54 -2.40
CA ASP A 95 -2.95 -10.38 -1.44
C ASP A 95 -4.46 -10.40 -1.74
N VAL A 96 -5.07 -9.25 -2.08
CA VAL A 96 -6.48 -9.20 -2.53
C VAL A 96 -6.69 -10.08 -3.76
N ILE A 97 -5.80 -9.99 -4.75
CA ILE A 97 -5.84 -10.83 -5.95
C ILE A 97 -5.75 -12.31 -5.56
N GLY A 98 -4.77 -12.68 -4.73
CA GLY A 98 -4.57 -14.04 -4.26
C GLY A 98 -5.78 -14.61 -3.53
N ARG A 99 -6.41 -13.83 -2.64
CA ARG A 99 -7.65 -14.23 -1.94
C ARG A 99 -8.79 -14.49 -2.91
N ARG A 100 -8.97 -13.62 -3.91
CA ARG A 100 -10.03 -13.78 -4.92
C ARG A 100 -9.80 -14.97 -5.83
N LEU A 101 -8.56 -15.23 -6.23
CA LEU A 101 -8.22 -16.40 -7.04
C LEU A 101 -8.47 -17.70 -6.26
N ARG A 102 -8.13 -17.76 -4.97
CA ARG A 102 -8.41 -18.92 -4.11
C ARG A 102 -9.89 -19.15 -3.84
N ALA A 103 -10.70 -18.09 -3.83
CA ALA A 103 -12.15 -18.19 -3.65
C ALA A 103 -12.89 -18.63 -4.92
N ARG A 104 -12.23 -18.66 -6.08
CA ARG A 104 -12.83 -19.19 -7.31
C ARG A 104 -12.93 -20.71 -7.21
N PRO A 105 -14.09 -21.31 -7.52
CA PRO A 105 -14.19 -22.76 -7.61
C PRO A 105 -13.22 -23.27 -8.69
N SER A 106 -12.53 -24.36 -8.40
CA SER A 106 -11.82 -25.14 -9.41
C SER A 106 -12.81 -25.57 -10.48
N GLN A 107 -12.52 -25.23 -11.74
CA GLN A 107 -13.23 -25.79 -12.89
C GLN A 107 -12.86 -27.26 -13.08
#